data_AF-A0ABD1K7N5-F1
#
_entry.id   AF-A0ABD1K7N5-F1
#
_cell.length_a   1.000
_cell.length_b   1.000
_cell.length_c   1.000
_cell.angle_alpha   90.00
_cell.angle_beta   90.00
_cell.angle_gamma   90.00
#
_symmetry.space_group_name_H-M   'P 1'
#
loop_
_entity.id
_entity.type
_entity.pdbx_description
1 polymer ?
#
loop_
_entity_poly.entity_id
_entity_poly.type
_entity_poly.pdbx_seq_one_letter_code
_entity_poly.pdbx_strand_id
1 'polypeptide(L)'
;MSSQCPQMSEPDISLSQAWWPPGSRGPARSIQGGVAASLSSFCAALSANRLNQRGKQGGSAGRDEEEEEEEEEEEEVEVEVAWAVTLEADAGPCRRKFCGRGRQCVVALQTGQAECVCQEKCHATFVPVCGSDGRFYENHCEVYRAACLQKKQIYVVHSKDCFFKDAEEEEEEEEEEEEEEEEEEGKVEEAEQEMNA
;
A
#
# COMPACT_ATOMS: atom_id res chain seq x y z
N MET A 1 15.73 -26.44 -43.43
CA MET A 1 16.61 -25.30 -43.77
C MET A 1 16.06 -24.13 -42.99
N SER A 2 16.56 -23.98 -41.76
CA SER A 2 16.15 -22.92 -40.83
C SER A 2 16.79 -21.59 -41.23
N SER A 3 16.22 -20.51 -40.68
CA SER A 3 16.83 -19.19 -40.47
C SER A 3 16.61 -18.14 -41.58
N GLN A 4 16.28 -16.87 -41.34
CA GLN A 4 16.34 -16.03 -40.12
C GLN A 4 15.44 -14.78 -40.26
N CYS A 5 14.95 -14.26 -39.13
CA CYS A 5 14.30 -12.94 -38.98
C CYS A 5 15.30 -11.78 -39.02
N PRO A 6 14.89 -10.54 -39.35
CA PRO A 6 15.76 -9.36 -39.25
C PRO A 6 16.03 -8.95 -37.80
N GLN A 7 17.27 -8.54 -37.55
CA GLN A 7 17.80 -8.16 -36.25
C GLN A 7 17.35 -6.75 -35.83
N MET A 8 16.72 -6.64 -34.66
CA MET A 8 16.76 -5.41 -33.86
C MET A 8 18.00 -5.48 -32.98
N SER A 9 18.88 -4.52 -33.18
CA SER A 9 20.13 -4.32 -32.45
C SER A 9 19.89 -4.08 -30.96
N GLU A 10 20.60 -4.85 -30.14
CA GLU A 10 20.70 -4.69 -28.69
C GLU A 10 21.36 -3.35 -28.30
N PRO A 11 20.97 -2.70 -27.18
CA PRO A 11 21.77 -1.64 -26.60
C PRO A 11 22.93 -2.24 -25.79
N ASP A 12 24.15 -2.03 -26.29
CA ASP A 12 25.41 -2.33 -25.61
C ASP A 12 25.48 -1.65 -24.23
N ILE A 13 25.38 -2.46 -23.17
CA ILE A 13 25.80 -2.11 -21.82
C ILE A 13 27.32 -2.30 -21.79
N SER A 14 28.06 -1.26 -22.19
CA SER A 14 29.48 -1.15 -21.87
C SER A 14 29.68 -0.25 -20.66
N LEU A 15 30.13 -0.86 -19.58
CA LEU A 15 30.77 -0.18 -18.46
C LEU A 15 31.79 0.85 -18.97
N SER A 16 31.72 2.09 -18.46
CA SER A 16 32.83 2.83 -17.86
C SER A 16 32.45 4.31 -17.70
N GLN A 17 32.24 4.75 -16.46
CA GLN A 17 33.00 5.83 -15.80
C GLN A 17 32.23 6.35 -14.58
N ALA A 18 32.57 5.78 -13.42
CA ALA A 18 32.26 6.33 -12.12
C ALA A 18 33.13 7.56 -11.86
N TRP A 19 32.50 8.69 -11.56
CA TRP A 19 33.17 9.88 -11.02
C TRP A 19 32.95 9.87 -9.50
N TRP A 20 33.83 9.18 -8.77
CA TRP A 20 33.97 9.35 -7.32
C TRP A 20 35.32 10.02 -7.01
N PRO A 21 35.36 10.98 -6.06
CA PRO A 21 36.58 11.69 -5.72
C PRO A 21 37.58 10.80 -4.95
N PRO A 22 38.90 11.03 -5.08
CA PRO A 22 39.92 10.24 -4.40
C PRO A 22 40.17 10.79 -2.99
N GLY A 23 40.09 9.93 -1.97
CA GLY A 23 40.74 10.19 -0.68
C GLY A 23 39.97 9.75 0.56
N SER A 24 40.08 8.48 0.93
CA SER A 24 40.34 8.08 2.33
C SER A 24 40.54 6.57 2.41
N ARG A 25 41.73 6.18 2.86
CA ARG A 25 42.09 4.81 3.20
C ARG A 25 41.51 4.50 4.58
N GLY A 26 40.80 3.39 4.71
CA GLY A 26 40.44 2.77 5.98
C GLY A 26 40.76 1.26 5.90
N PRO A 27 41.41 0.65 6.90
CA PRO A 27 42.06 -0.64 6.75
C PRO A 27 41.13 -1.85 6.93
N ALA A 28 41.65 -2.96 6.42
CA ALA A 28 41.12 -4.29 6.36
C ALA A 28 40.63 -4.85 7.70
N ARG A 29 39.58 -5.67 7.61
CA ARG A 29 39.12 -6.61 8.64
C ARG A 29 40.24 -7.60 8.96
N SER A 30 40.63 -7.65 10.24
CA SER A 30 41.45 -8.74 10.78
C SER A 30 40.58 -9.59 11.71
N ILE A 31 40.56 -10.89 11.42
CA ILE A 31 39.97 -11.93 12.28
C ILE A 31 41.12 -12.56 13.09
N GLN A 32 41.05 -12.43 14.42
CA GLN A 32 41.63 -13.33 15.42
C GLN A 32 40.97 -12.97 16.76
N GLY A 33 40.32 -13.89 17.46
CA GLY A 33 40.98 -14.90 18.31
C GLY A 33 41.02 -14.37 19.75
N GLY A 34 40.15 -14.89 20.62
CA GLY A 34 39.81 -14.32 21.94
C GLY A 34 40.87 -14.41 23.05
N VAL A 35 40.52 -13.91 24.23
CA VAL A 35 40.71 -14.50 25.57
C VAL A 35 39.97 -13.65 26.62
N ALA A 36 39.56 -14.30 27.70
CA ALA A 36 38.77 -13.80 28.82
C ALA A 36 39.54 -12.87 29.80
N ALA A 37 38.80 -12.40 30.82
CA ALA A 37 39.18 -11.62 32.02
C ALA A 37 39.10 -10.09 31.84
N SER A 38 38.58 -9.29 32.78
CA SER A 38 38.35 -9.49 34.21
C SER A 38 37.27 -8.52 34.71
N LEU A 39 36.42 -9.01 35.62
CA LEU A 39 35.62 -8.19 36.52
C LEU A 39 36.56 -7.57 37.57
N SER A 40 36.54 -6.24 37.75
CA SER A 40 36.99 -5.53 38.97
C SER A 40 36.77 -4.03 38.76
N SER A 41 35.74 -3.44 39.36
CA SER A 41 35.83 -2.79 40.68
C SER A 41 36.66 -1.51 40.66
N PHE A 42 35.98 -0.36 40.65
CA PHE A 42 36.55 0.90 41.11
C PHE A 42 35.54 1.56 42.06
N CYS A 43 35.66 1.23 43.34
CA CYS A 43 35.29 2.15 44.43
C CYS A 43 36.49 3.03 44.75
N ALA A 44 36.28 4.35 44.86
CA ALA A 44 36.51 5.13 46.08
C ALA A 44 36.65 6.63 45.78
N ALA A 45 35.79 7.43 46.41
CA ALA A 45 36.21 8.65 47.12
C ALA A 45 35.14 9.03 48.14
N LEU A 46 35.40 8.73 49.42
CA LEU A 46 34.69 9.31 50.54
C LEU A 46 35.17 10.76 50.77
N SER A 47 34.26 11.63 51.15
CA SER A 47 34.55 12.63 52.17
C SER A 47 33.34 12.75 53.09
N ALA A 48 33.53 12.24 54.30
CA ALA A 48 32.59 12.40 55.40
C ALA A 48 32.66 13.82 55.96
N ASN A 49 31.52 14.40 56.31
CA ASN A 49 31.48 15.19 57.54
C ASN A 49 30.20 14.89 58.33
N ARG A 50 30.36 14.94 59.63
CA ARG A 50 29.61 14.23 60.66
C ARG A 50 28.67 15.19 61.42
N LEU A 51 27.64 14.60 62.02
CA LEU A 51 27.04 14.96 63.32
C LEU A 51 26.21 16.28 63.34
N ASN A 52 25.13 16.48 64.09
CA ASN A 52 24.39 15.68 65.08
C ASN A 52 23.35 16.61 65.77
N GLN A 53 22.20 16.01 66.10
CA GLN A 53 21.35 16.28 67.28
C GLN A 53 20.30 17.42 67.31
N ARG A 54 19.06 16.92 67.49
CA ARG A 54 18.04 17.27 68.52
C ARG A 54 17.25 18.58 68.39
N GLY A 55 15.92 18.40 68.28
CA GLY A 55 15.02 18.78 69.37
C GLY A 55 13.90 19.78 69.09
N LYS A 56 12.71 19.25 68.78
CA LYS A 56 11.40 19.49 69.45
C LYS A 56 10.84 20.94 69.62
N GLN A 57 9.63 21.12 69.08
CA GLN A 57 8.47 21.94 69.51
C GLN A 57 8.11 23.20 68.69
N GLY A 58 6.82 23.31 68.35
CA GLY A 58 6.10 24.57 68.12
C GLY A 58 5.51 24.68 66.71
N GLY A 59 4.18 24.74 66.61
CA GLY A 59 3.47 24.80 65.34
C GLY A 59 3.17 26.21 64.81
N SER A 60 2.49 26.19 63.66
CA SER A 60 1.67 27.22 62.99
C SER A 60 2.28 27.99 61.80
N ALA A 61 1.58 27.83 60.67
CA ALA A 61 1.41 28.73 59.50
C ALA A 61 2.38 28.63 58.29
N GLY A 62 1.78 28.58 57.08
CA GLY A 62 2.38 28.71 55.73
C GLY A 62 2.73 27.37 55.08
N ARG A 63 2.16 26.85 53.98
CA ARG A 63 2.07 27.37 52.57
C ARG A 63 3.48 27.71 52.05
N ASP A 64 4.05 27.12 51.00
CA ASP A 64 3.54 26.50 49.76
C ASP A 64 4.59 25.46 49.24
N GLU A 65 4.15 24.57 48.35
CA GLU A 65 4.87 23.99 47.19
C GLU A 65 6.21 23.24 47.41
N GLU A 66 6.16 21.90 47.40
CA GLU A 66 7.19 20.98 46.84
C GLU A 66 6.69 19.52 46.98
N GLU A 67 5.63 19.18 46.25
CA GLU A 67 5.16 17.79 46.02
C GLU A 67 4.71 17.70 44.56
N GLU A 68 5.66 17.78 43.62
CA GLU A 68 5.42 17.59 42.18
C GLU A 68 6.46 16.66 41.51
N GLU A 69 7.24 15.89 42.27
CA GLU A 69 8.27 15.00 41.67
C GLU A 69 8.03 13.49 41.88
N GLU A 70 6.97 13.06 42.57
CA GLU A 70 6.72 11.62 42.81
C GLU A 70 5.63 10.99 41.93
N GLU A 71 4.92 11.75 41.08
CA GLU A 71 3.87 11.20 40.18
C GLU A 71 4.37 10.83 38.76
N GLU A 72 5.59 11.20 38.36
CA GLU A 72 6.09 10.96 36.98
C GLU A 72 6.65 9.53 36.73
N GLU A 73 7.03 8.76 37.76
CA GLU A 73 7.67 7.44 37.56
C GLU A 73 6.66 6.29 37.33
N GLU A 74 5.38 6.43 37.69
CA GLU A 74 4.38 5.37 37.50
C GLU A 74 3.78 5.35 36.08
N GLU A 75 3.84 6.46 35.33
CA GLU A 75 3.33 6.53 33.95
C GLU A 75 4.26 5.81 32.95
N GLU A 76 5.58 5.79 33.19
CA GLU A 76 6.56 5.18 32.27
C GLU A 76 6.47 3.65 32.18
N VAL A 77 6.02 2.97 33.24
CA VAL A 77 5.91 1.50 33.25
C VAL A 77 4.74 1.01 32.39
N GLU A 78 3.69 1.82 32.20
CA GLU A 78 2.55 1.46 31.34
C GLU A 78 2.83 1.70 29.85
N VAL A 79 3.60 2.73 29.50
CA VAL A 79 3.94 3.03 28.10
C VAL A 79 4.93 2.00 27.53
N GLU A 80 5.84 1.47 28.37
CA GLU A 80 6.80 0.42 28.00
C GLU A 80 6.12 -0.93 27.67
N VAL A 81 5.01 -1.24 28.34
CA VAL A 81 4.23 -2.47 28.10
C VAL A 81 3.31 -2.29 26.88
N ALA A 82 2.83 -1.07 26.62
CA ALA A 82 1.96 -0.77 25.47
C ALA A 82 2.68 -0.86 24.10
N TRP A 83 3.96 -0.49 24.00
CA TRP A 83 4.74 -0.68 22.77
C TRP A 83 5.11 -2.16 22.53
N ALA A 84 5.34 -2.93 23.59
CA ALA A 84 5.57 -4.37 23.48
C ALA A 84 4.31 -5.12 23.01
N VAL A 85 3.11 -4.74 23.49
CA VAL A 85 1.83 -5.36 23.11
C VAL A 85 1.39 -5.01 21.67
N THR A 86 1.85 -3.88 21.12
CA THR A 86 1.54 -3.47 19.74
C THR A 86 2.47 -4.09 18.67
N LEU A 87 3.61 -4.66 19.05
CA LEU A 87 4.56 -5.29 18.12
C LEU A 87 4.13 -6.68 17.62
N GLU A 88 3.21 -7.35 18.31
CA GLU A 88 2.77 -8.72 17.95
C GLU A 88 1.56 -8.75 17.00
N ALA A 89 0.79 -7.66 16.91
CA ALA A 89 -0.30 -7.53 15.92
C ALA A 89 0.23 -7.40 14.48
N ASP A 90 1.52 -7.07 14.35
CA ASP A 90 2.22 -6.91 13.08
C ASP A 90 2.97 -8.23 12.71
N ALA A 91 2.41 -9.41 12.97
CA ALA A 91 3.02 -10.70 12.57
C ALA A 91 2.12 -11.55 11.65
N GLY A 92 1.06 -10.98 11.09
CA GLY A 92 0.14 -11.70 10.22
C GLY A 92 0.73 -12.11 8.85
N PRO A 93 0.29 -13.23 8.25
CA PRO A 93 0.74 -13.70 6.94
C PRO A 93 0.65 -12.65 5.82
N CYS A 94 -0.32 -11.73 5.92
CA CYS A 94 -0.53 -10.66 4.94
C CYS A 94 0.27 -9.38 5.18
N ARG A 95 0.89 -9.19 6.36
CA ARG A 95 1.52 -7.91 6.74
C ARG A 95 2.54 -7.40 5.72
N ARG A 96 3.37 -8.29 5.18
CA ARG A 96 4.43 -7.94 4.23
C ARG A 96 4.24 -8.60 2.86
N LYS A 97 3.02 -9.08 2.58
CA LYS A 97 2.72 -9.72 1.30
C LYS A 97 2.19 -8.70 0.31
N PHE A 98 2.95 -8.49 -0.76
CA PHE A 98 2.53 -7.62 -1.86
C PHE A 98 1.83 -8.45 -2.95
N CYS A 99 0.55 -8.16 -3.20
CA CYS A 99 -0.28 -8.89 -4.16
C CYS A 99 -0.36 -8.25 -5.55
N GLY A 100 0.27 -7.09 -5.77
CA GLY A 100 0.14 -6.33 -7.02
C GLY A 100 -1.20 -5.59 -7.12
N ARG A 101 -1.40 -4.91 -8.25
CA ARG A 101 -2.57 -4.05 -8.49
C ARG A 101 -3.83 -4.88 -8.73
N GLY A 102 -4.98 -4.37 -8.27
CA GLY A 102 -6.29 -5.02 -8.44
C GLY A 102 -6.47 -6.29 -7.60
N ARG A 103 -5.56 -6.53 -6.65
CA ARG A 103 -5.55 -7.70 -5.77
C ARG A 103 -5.46 -7.29 -4.31
N GLN A 104 -5.97 -8.13 -3.43
CA GLN A 104 -5.87 -7.98 -1.98
C GLN A 104 -5.33 -9.25 -1.35
N CYS A 105 -4.62 -9.09 -0.23
CA CYS A 105 -4.16 -10.22 0.57
C CYS A 105 -5.25 -10.65 1.54
N VAL A 106 -5.57 -11.94 1.53
CA VAL A 106 -6.49 -12.57 2.49
C VAL A 106 -5.79 -13.76 3.15
N VAL A 107 -6.16 -14.08 4.39
CA VAL A 107 -5.67 -15.28 5.06
C VAL A 107 -6.65 -16.41 4.77
N ALA A 108 -6.18 -17.47 4.10
CA ALA A 108 -7.01 -18.63 3.80
C ALA A 108 -7.40 -19.35 5.09
N LEU A 109 -8.70 -19.51 5.33
CA LEU A 109 -9.23 -20.10 6.57
C LEU A 109 -8.78 -21.55 6.80
N GLN A 110 -8.52 -22.30 5.71
CA GLN A 110 -8.13 -23.70 5.78
C GLN A 110 -6.65 -23.91 6.11
N THR A 111 -5.78 -23.03 5.58
CA THR A 111 -4.32 -23.22 5.67
C THR A 111 -3.64 -22.21 6.60
N GLY A 112 -4.34 -21.14 7.00
CA GLY A 112 -3.76 -20.02 7.73
C GLY A 112 -2.71 -19.24 6.93
N GLN A 113 -2.60 -19.48 5.62
CA GLN A 113 -1.60 -18.86 4.76
C GLN A 113 -2.15 -17.61 4.07
N ALA A 114 -1.27 -16.69 3.75
CA ALA A 114 -1.62 -15.52 2.95
C ALA A 114 -1.84 -15.91 1.50
N GLU A 115 -2.94 -15.48 0.91
CA GLU A 115 -3.31 -15.67 -0.49
C GLU A 115 -3.67 -14.34 -1.14
N CYS A 116 -3.33 -14.19 -2.42
CA CYS A 116 -3.63 -12.99 -3.19
C CYS A 116 -4.83 -13.23 -4.08
N VAL A 117 -5.97 -12.65 -3.72
CA VAL A 117 -7.22 -12.74 -4.46
C VAL A 117 -7.50 -11.43 -5.19
N CYS A 118 -8.36 -11.45 -6.21
CA CYS A 118 -8.81 -10.21 -6.85
C CYS A 118 -9.58 -9.36 -5.84
N GLN A 119 -9.49 -8.04 -5.97
CA GLN A 119 -10.30 -7.17 -5.11
C GLN A 119 -11.78 -7.44 -5.34
N GLU A 120 -12.52 -7.61 -4.25
CA GLU A 120 -13.95 -7.88 -4.33
C GLU A 120 -14.73 -6.61 -4.70
N LYS A 121 -14.32 -5.48 -4.09
CA LYS A 121 -14.94 -4.16 -4.27
C LYS A 121 -13.87 -3.08 -4.29
N CYS A 122 -14.08 -2.08 -5.13
CA CYS A 122 -13.31 -0.85 -5.11
C CYS A 122 -14.10 0.27 -4.41
N HIS A 123 -13.39 1.34 -4.03
CA HIS A 123 -14.05 2.56 -3.57
C HIS A 123 -14.82 3.21 -4.73
N ALA A 124 -16.03 3.70 -4.43
CA ALA A 124 -16.88 4.43 -5.37
C ALA A 124 -16.35 5.85 -5.58
N THR A 125 -15.17 5.95 -6.20
CA THR A 125 -14.55 7.22 -6.60
C THR A 125 -14.58 7.32 -8.11
N PHE A 126 -15.00 8.47 -8.63
CA PHE A 126 -15.11 8.69 -10.07
C PHE A 126 -13.89 9.48 -10.58
N VAL A 127 -12.90 8.75 -11.09
CA VAL A 127 -11.70 9.29 -11.76
C VAL A 127 -11.48 8.44 -13.00
N PRO A 128 -12.21 8.72 -14.08
CA PRO A 128 -12.37 7.80 -15.19
C PRO A 128 -11.07 7.55 -15.94
N VAL A 129 -10.90 6.31 -16.39
CA VAL A 129 -9.73 5.87 -17.17
C VAL A 129 -10.14 5.00 -18.35
N CYS A 130 -9.43 5.14 -19.46
CA CYS A 130 -9.56 4.26 -20.62
C CYS A 130 -8.59 3.08 -20.45
N GLY A 131 -9.09 1.86 -20.55
CA GLY A 131 -8.29 0.64 -20.54
C GLY A 131 -7.72 0.31 -21.92
N SER A 132 -6.61 -0.42 -21.95
CA SER A 132 -6.01 -0.93 -23.19
C SER A 132 -6.89 -1.93 -23.95
N ASP A 133 -7.94 -2.42 -23.30
CA ASP A 133 -9.03 -3.21 -23.89
C ASP A 133 -10.11 -2.35 -24.57
N GLY A 134 -9.91 -1.02 -24.62
CA GLY A 134 -10.83 -0.09 -25.26
C GLY A 134 -12.14 0.11 -24.50
N ARG A 135 -12.15 -0.19 -23.20
CA ARG A 135 -13.30 -0.01 -22.29
C ARG A 135 -13.04 1.13 -21.32
N PHE A 136 -14.10 1.83 -20.97
CA PHE A 136 -14.11 2.83 -19.91
C PHE A 136 -14.19 2.16 -18.53
N TYR A 137 -13.47 2.70 -17.55
CA TYR A 137 -13.52 2.29 -16.15
C TYR A 137 -13.68 3.51 -15.25
N GLU A 138 -14.56 3.41 -14.24
CA GLU A 138 -14.87 4.51 -13.31
C GLU A 138 -13.65 5.03 -12.55
N ASN A 139 -12.68 4.14 -12.26
CA ASN A 139 -11.42 4.49 -11.62
C ASN A 139 -10.31 3.47 -11.87
N HIS A 140 -9.10 3.81 -11.41
CA HIS A 140 -7.91 2.96 -11.49
C HIS A 140 -8.08 1.61 -10.77
N CYS A 141 -8.85 1.53 -9.69
CA CYS A 141 -9.05 0.27 -9.00
C CYS A 141 -9.87 -0.71 -9.87
N GLU A 142 -10.94 -0.21 -10.50
CA GLU A 142 -11.82 -1.03 -11.35
C GLU A 142 -11.08 -1.62 -12.55
N VAL A 143 -10.24 -0.86 -13.25
CA VAL A 143 -9.45 -1.40 -14.38
C VAL A 143 -8.51 -2.52 -13.93
N TYR A 144 -7.83 -2.39 -12.78
CA TYR A 144 -6.94 -3.44 -12.29
C TYR A 144 -7.71 -4.64 -11.72
N ARG A 145 -8.87 -4.41 -11.12
CA ARG A 145 -9.78 -5.45 -10.65
C ARG A 145 -10.30 -6.28 -11.82
N ALA A 146 -10.77 -5.61 -12.89
CA ALA A 146 -11.20 -6.25 -14.12
C ALA A 146 -10.07 -7.07 -14.77
N ALA A 147 -8.85 -6.52 -14.85
CA ALA A 147 -7.67 -7.25 -15.31
C ALA A 147 -7.44 -8.54 -14.51
N CYS A 148 -7.56 -8.47 -13.18
CA CYS A 148 -7.43 -9.63 -12.31
C CYS A 148 -8.50 -10.69 -12.56
N LEU A 149 -9.77 -10.28 -12.61
CA LEU A 149 -10.92 -11.19 -12.78
C LEU A 149 -10.90 -11.86 -14.15
N GLN A 150 -10.60 -11.10 -15.20
CA GLN A 150 -10.52 -11.59 -16.57
C GLN A 150 -9.24 -12.38 -16.86
N LYS A 151 -8.27 -12.37 -15.94
CA LYS A 151 -6.93 -12.95 -16.12
C LYS A 151 -6.22 -12.42 -17.37
N LYS A 152 -6.45 -11.14 -17.67
CA LYS A 152 -5.86 -10.42 -18.82
C LYS A 152 -5.04 -9.23 -18.31
N GLN A 153 -4.03 -8.82 -19.07
CA GLN A 153 -3.31 -7.59 -18.77
C GLN A 153 -4.08 -6.42 -19.38
N ILE A 154 -4.58 -5.55 -18.52
CA ILE A 154 -5.21 -4.28 -18.91
C ILE A 154 -4.42 -3.17 -18.23
N TYR A 155 -3.93 -2.23 -19.03
CA TYR A 155 -3.23 -1.04 -18.54
C TYR A 155 -4.00 0.20 -18.94
N VAL A 156 -3.86 1.27 -18.16
CA VAL A 156 -4.49 2.55 -18.46
C VAL A 156 -3.80 3.15 -19.68
N VAL A 157 -4.61 3.57 -20.67
CA VAL A 157 -4.16 4.31 -21.84
C VAL A 157 -4.66 5.74 -21.75
N HIS A 158 -3.91 6.68 -22.33
CA HIS A 158 -4.30 8.09 -22.42
C HIS A 158 -5.16 8.38 -23.65
N SER A 159 -5.67 7.34 -24.33
CA SER A 159 -6.55 7.55 -25.46
C SER A 159 -7.93 8.02 -25.01
N LYS A 160 -8.56 8.83 -25.85
CA LYS A 160 -9.94 9.28 -25.64
C LYS A 160 -10.97 8.35 -26.29
N ASP A 161 -10.52 7.33 -27.02
CA ASP A 161 -11.39 6.46 -27.82
C ASP A 161 -12.42 5.72 -26.98
N CYS A 162 -12.11 5.37 -25.73
CA CYS A 162 -13.08 4.72 -24.83
C CYS A 162 -14.27 5.60 -24.45
N PHE A 163 -14.20 6.92 -24.65
CA PHE A 163 -15.24 7.87 -24.23
C PHE A 163 -16.19 8.26 -25.36
N PHE A 164 -15.93 7.79 -26.59
CA PHE A 164 -16.77 8.07 -27.75
C PHE A 164 -17.60 6.85 -28.17
N LYS A 165 -17.38 5.69 -27.56
CA LYS A 165 -18.15 4.48 -27.86
C LYS A 165 -19.59 4.56 -27.39
N ASP A 166 -19.84 5.29 -26.29
CA ASP A 166 -21.21 5.53 -25.84
C ASP A 166 -22.01 6.32 -26.90
N ALA A 167 -21.35 7.17 -27.70
CA ALA A 167 -22.00 7.88 -28.80
C ALA A 167 -22.24 7.00 -30.04
N GLU A 168 -21.36 6.02 -30.30
CA GLU A 168 -21.55 5.05 -31.38
C GLU A 168 -22.67 4.05 -31.04
N GLU A 169 -22.74 3.59 -29.78
CA GLU A 169 -23.82 2.70 -29.31
C GLU A 169 -25.18 3.42 -29.25
N GLU A 170 -25.23 4.71 -28.85
CA GLU A 170 -26.47 5.51 -28.89
C GLU A 170 -26.97 5.73 -30.33
N GLU A 171 -26.08 5.98 -31.30
CA GLU A 171 -26.46 6.10 -32.72
C GLU A 171 -27.00 4.78 -33.28
N GLU A 172 -26.40 3.64 -32.91
CA GLU A 172 -26.89 2.30 -33.31
C GLU A 172 -28.27 1.99 -32.68
N GLU A 173 -28.51 2.35 -31.42
CA GLU A 173 -29.83 2.18 -30.77
C GLU A 173 -30.91 3.07 -31.41
N GLU A 174 -30.59 4.33 -31.76
CA GLU A 174 -31.52 5.23 -32.46
C GLU A 174 -31.87 4.72 -33.87
N GLU A 175 -30.89 4.20 -34.63
CA GLU A 175 -31.13 3.59 -35.94
C GLU A 175 -32.01 2.33 -35.84
N GLU A 176 -31.81 1.48 -34.83
CA GLU A 176 -32.67 0.31 -34.59
C GLU A 176 -34.10 0.70 -34.23
N GLU A 177 -34.31 1.74 -33.41
CA GLU A 177 -35.66 2.25 -33.08
C GLU A 177 -36.39 2.82 -34.31
N GLU A 178 -35.71 3.59 -35.17
CA GLU A 178 -36.30 4.12 -36.42
C GLU A 178 -36.70 2.99 -37.38
N GLU A 179 -35.88 1.94 -37.54
CA GLU A 179 -36.23 0.78 -38.36
C GLU A 179 -37.46 0.02 -37.83
N GLU A 180 -37.60 -0.13 -36.50
CA GLU A 180 -38.78 -0.76 -35.87
C GLU A 180 -40.06 0.06 -36.08
N GLU A 181 -39.99 1.40 -36.01
CA GLU A 181 -41.12 2.29 -36.29
C GLU A 181 -41.58 2.19 -37.76
N GLU A 182 -40.65 2.18 -38.72
CA GLU A 182 -40.97 2.01 -40.14
C GLU A 182 -41.62 0.64 -40.43
N GLU A 183 -41.18 -0.44 -39.75
CA GLU A 183 -41.81 -1.76 -39.87
C GLU A 183 -43.24 -1.80 -39.28
N GLU A 184 -43.49 -1.12 -38.15
CA GLU A 184 -44.84 -1.02 -37.59
C GLU A 184 -45.78 -0.22 -38.50
N GLU A 185 -45.33 0.94 -39.02
CA GLU A 185 -46.11 1.75 -39.96
C GLU A 185 -46.46 0.95 -41.24
N GLY A 186 -45.50 0.18 -41.78
CA GLY A 186 -45.73 -0.70 -42.92
C GLY A 186 -46.78 -1.79 -42.66
N LYS A 187 -46.82 -2.35 -41.44
CA LYS A 187 -47.86 -3.32 -41.03
C LYS A 187 -49.24 -2.67 -40.87
N VAL A 188 -49.30 -1.44 -40.38
CA VAL A 188 -50.56 -0.70 -40.26
C VAL A 188 -51.12 -0.43 -41.65
N GLU A 189 -50.29 0.01 -42.59
CA GLU A 189 -50.70 0.22 -43.98
C GLU A 189 -51.16 -1.10 -44.65
N GLU A 190 -50.48 -2.22 -44.41
CA GLU A 190 -50.89 -3.53 -44.94
C GLU A 190 -52.25 -3.98 -44.36
N ALA A 191 -52.46 -3.82 -43.05
CA ALA A 191 -53.73 -4.15 -42.39
C ALA A 191 -54.89 -3.25 -42.86
N GLU A 192 -54.65 -1.96 -43.10
CA GLU A 192 -55.64 -1.05 -43.68
C GLU A 192 -56.01 -1.43 -45.12
N GLN A 193 -55.05 -1.91 -45.91
CA GLN A 193 -55.32 -2.41 -47.27
C GLN A 193 -56.15 -3.70 -47.26
N GLU A 194 -55.92 -4.61 -46.31
CA GLU A 194 -56.72 -5.84 -46.16
C GLU A 194 -58.17 -5.57 -45.71
N MET A 195 -58.41 -4.53 -44.91
CA MET A 195 -59.76 -4.15 -44.49
C MET A 195 -60.60 -3.46 -45.58
N ASN A 196 -59.93 -2.91 -46.60
CA ASN A 196 -60.56 -2.17 -47.70
C ASN A 196 -60.70 -3.00 -49.00
N ALA A 197 -60.28 -4.28 -48.98
CA ALA A 197 -60.37 -5.24 -50.09
C ALA A 197 -61.59 -6.18 -49.97
#